data_AF-A0A7Y8QBK3-F1
#
_entry.id   AF-A0A7Y8QBK3-F1
#
_cell.length_a   1.000
_cell.length_b   1.000
_cell.length_c   1.000
_cell.angle_alpha   90.00
_cell.angle_beta   90.00
_cell.angle_gamma   90.00
#
_symmetry.space_group_name_H-M   'P 1'
#
loop_
_entity.id
_entity.type
_entity.pdbx_description
1 polymer ?
#
loop_
_entity_poly.entity_id
_entity_poly.type
_entity_poly.pdbx_seq_one_letter_code
_entity_poly.pdbx_strand_id
1 'polypeptide(L)'
;MRYLAYHVSLFATVPRLDNEKRIERIKQGLARSGYKPTGKKANEAKHKRIKELLVVGNMTKEEIAKAVNCGVATVYRVAKVI
;
A
#
# COMPACT_ATOMS: atom_id res chain seq x y z
N MET A 1 -16.52 -40.26 -14.56
CA MET A 1 -15.79 -39.27 -13.72
C MET A 1 -15.00 -38.21 -14.50
N ARG A 2 -14.50 -38.46 -15.72
CA ARG A 2 -13.64 -37.51 -16.47
C ARG A 2 -14.38 -36.27 -17.02
N TYR A 3 -15.63 -36.42 -17.43
CA TYR A 3 -16.46 -35.31 -17.94
C TYR A 3 -16.85 -34.30 -16.85
N LEU A 4 -17.09 -34.76 -15.62
CA LEU A 4 -17.48 -33.88 -14.50
C LEU A 4 -16.37 -32.86 -14.16
N ALA A 5 -15.11 -33.29 -14.20
CA ALA A 5 -13.96 -32.43 -13.92
C ALA A 5 -13.79 -31.29 -14.95
N TYR A 6 -14.13 -31.53 -16.22
CA TYR A 6 -14.03 -30.52 -17.28
C TYR A 6 -15.07 -29.41 -17.10
N HIS A 7 -16.29 -29.76 -16.68
CA HIS A 7 -17.36 -28.79 -16.41
C HIS A 7 -17.03 -27.89 -15.21
N VAL A 8 -16.46 -28.47 -14.15
CA VAL A 8 -16.02 -27.71 -12.97
C VAL A 8 -14.87 -26.75 -13.32
N SER A 9 -13.90 -27.20 -14.12
CA SER A 9 -12.80 -26.36 -14.59
C SER A 9 -13.29 -25.19 -15.46
N LEU A 10 -14.25 -25.43 -16.35
CA LEU A 10 -14.84 -24.38 -17.18
C LEU A 10 -15.61 -23.34 -16.34
N PHE A 11 -16.42 -23.80 -15.38
CA PHE A 11 -17.18 -22.92 -14.50
C PHE A 11 -16.28 -22.08 -13.58
N ALA A 12 -15.09 -22.58 -13.25
CA ALA A 12 -14.10 -21.86 -12.46
C ALA A 12 -13.29 -20.83 -13.28
N THR A 13 -13.14 -21.04 -14.59
CA THR A 13 -12.30 -20.20 -15.47
C THR A 13 -13.06 -19.02 -16.06
N VAL A 14 -14.32 -19.18 -16.45
CA VAL A 14 -15.09 -18.09 -17.08
C VAL A 14 -15.22 -16.84 -16.19
N PRO A 15 -15.50 -16.92 -14.87
CA PRO A 15 -15.62 -15.73 -14.03
C PRO A 15 -14.26 -15.07 -13.75
N ARG A 16 -13.16 -15.84 -13.82
CA ARG A 16 -11.81 -15.29 -13.68
C ARG A 16 -11.43 -14.46 -14.91
N LEU A 17 -11.71 -14.98 -16.10
CA LEU A 17 -11.46 -14.29 -17.36
C LEU A 17 -12.24 -12.98 -17.48
N ASP A 18 -13.50 -12.94 -17.03
CA ASP A 18 -14.28 -11.69 -17.03
C ASP A 18 -13.72 -10.65 -16.05
N ASN A 19 -13.25 -11.10 -14.88
CA ASN A 19 -12.62 -10.22 -13.90
C ASN A 19 -11.28 -9.66 -14.40
N GLU A 20 -10.47 -10.48 -15.06
CA GLU A 20 -9.20 -10.07 -15.66
C GLU A 20 -9.41 -9.01 -16.76
N LYS A 21 -10.38 -9.22 -17.67
CA LYS A 21 -10.75 -8.23 -18.68
C LYS A 21 -11.25 -6.92 -18.08
N ARG A 22 -11.98 -6.96 -16.96
CA ARG A 22 -12.40 -5.76 -16.24
C ARG A 22 -11.20 -4.99 -15.67
N ILE A 23 -10.23 -5.70 -15.09
CA ILE A 23 -8.99 -5.11 -14.56
C ILE A 23 -8.18 -4.46 -15.69
N GLU A 24 -8.07 -5.13 -16.84
CA GLU A 24 -7.37 -4.59 -18.02
C GLU A 24 -7.99 -3.31 -18.54
N ARG A 25 -9.33 -3.23 -18.63
CA ARG A 25 -10.03 -2.00 -19.03
C ARG A 25 -9.76 -0.85 -18.07
N ILE A 26 -9.74 -1.11 -16.75
CA ILE A 26 -9.42 -0.10 -15.74
C ILE A 26 -7.97 0.36 -15.88
N LYS A 27 -7.02 -0.56 -16.11
CA LYS A 27 -5.61 -0.22 -16.34
C LYS A 27 -5.42 0.61 -17.61
N GLN A 28 -6.08 0.24 -18.70
CA GLN A 28 -6.05 1.00 -19.96
C GLN A 28 -6.69 2.40 -19.78
N GLY A 29 -7.79 2.50 -19.04
CA GLY A 29 -8.41 3.79 -18.70
C GLY A 29 -7.51 4.70 -17.87
N LEU A 30 -6.85 4.14 -16.84
CA LEU A 30 -5.86 4.85 -16.02
C LEU A 30 -4.63 5.29 -16.82
N ALA A 31 -4.17 4.46 -17.76
CA ALA A 31 -3.05 4.81 -18.63
C ALA A 31 -3.42 5.96 -19.59
N ARG A 32 -4.64 5.96 -20.14
CA ARG A 32 -5.14 7.03 -21.02
C ARG A 32 -5.37 8.35 -20.29
N SER A 33 -5.80 8.31 -19.03
CA SER A 33 -6.05 9.52 -18.25
C SER A 33 -4.79 10.17 -17.67
N GLY A 34 -3.62 9.51 -17.78
CA GLY A 34 -2.37 10.00 -17.19
C GLY A 34 -2.37 10.04 -15.65
N TYR A 35 -3.45 9.59 -15.01
CA TYR A 35 -3.61 9.61 -13.56
C TYR A 35 -2.94 8.39 -12.94
N LYS A 36 -1.82 8.60 -12.25
CA LYS A 36 -1.18 7.57 -11.44
C LYS A 36 -1.84 7.60 -10.06
N PRO A 37 -2.61 6.58 -9.65
CA PRO A 37 -3.18 6.54 -8.31
C PRO A 37 -2.01 6.45 -7.33
N THR A 38 -1.68 7.57 -6.69
CA THR A 38 -0.79 7.57 -5.54
C THR A 38 -1.51 6.81 -4.44
N GLY A 39 -0.89 5.75 -3.91
CA GLY A 39 -1.47 4.93 -2.84
C GLY A 39 -1.69 5.72 -1.55
N LYS A 40 -1.66 5.04 -0.39
CA LYS A 40 -1.68 5.74 0.90
C LYS A 40 -0.51 6.72 0.97
N LYS A 41 -0.77 8.01 0.76
CA LYS A 41 0.24 9.05 0.95
C LYS A 41 0.65 9.04 2.40
N ALA A 42 1.96 9.04 2.64
CA ALA A 42 2.47 9.17 4.00
C ALA A 42 2.02 10.51 4.58
N ASN A 43 1.65 10.53 5.85
CA ASN A 43 1.24 11.77 6.49
C ASN A 43 2.47 12.64 6.75
N GLU A 44 2.69 13.61 5.86
CA GLU A 44 3.86 14.50 5.87
C GLU A 44 3.99 15.27 7.18
N ALA A 45 2.88 15.62 7.83
CA ALA A 45 2.87 16.31 9.11
C ALA A 45 3.53 15.48 10.21
N LYS A 46 3.22 14.18 10.27
CA LYS A 46 3.84 13.25 11.24
C LYS A 46 5.32 13.05 10.93
N HIS A 47 5.70 13.00 9.66
CA HIS A 47 7.11 12.86 9.27
C HIS A 47 7.94 14.09 9.63
N LYS A 48 7.40 15.31 9.50
CA LYS A 48 8.07 16.54 9.95
C LYS A 48 8.30 16.55 11.47
N ARG A 49 7.25 16.21 12.24
CA ARG A 49 7.33 16.11 13.70
C ARG A 49 8.38 15.09 14.16
N ILE A 50 8.49 13.95 13.48
CA ILE A 50 9.52 12.93 13.77
C ILE A 50 10.92 13.46 13.45
N LYS A 51 11.11 14.17 12.33
CA LYS A 51 12.41 14.76 11.97
C LYS A 51 12.87 15.80 13.00
N GLU A 52 11.97 16.68 13.43
CA GLU A 52 12.25 17.69 14.48
C GLU A 52 12.67 17.02 15.80
N LEU A 53 11.92 15.98 16.24
CA LEU A 53 12.23 15.25 17.47
C LEU A 53 13.51 14.42 17.39
N LEU A 54 13.87 13.90 16.19
CA LEU A 54 15.12 13.19 15.98
C LEU A 54 16.35 14.12 15.99
N VAL A 55 16.22 15.37 15.52
CA VAL A 55 17.31 16.37 15.55
C VAL A 55 17.61 16.84 16.98
N VAL A 56 16.58 16.98 17.82
CA VAL A 56 16.72 17.40 19.22
C VAL A 56 17.41 16.34 20.09
N GLY A 57 17.41 15.06 19.68
CA GLY A 57 18.26 13.99 20.26
C GLY A 57 17.95 13.57 21.71
N ASN A 58 16.97 14.19 22.37
CA ASN A 58 16.71 14.01 23.80
C ASN A 58 15.74 12.87 24.17
N MET A 59 15.14 12.17 23.21
CA MET A 59 14.11 11.16 23.49
C MET A 59 14.43 9.81 22.87
N THR A 60 14.02 8.74 23.55
CA THR A 60 14.11 7.38 23.02
C THR A 60 13.14 7.20 21.86
N LYS A 61 13.44 6.27 20.94
CA LYS A 61 12.64 6.07 19.72
C LYS A 61 11.22 5.57 20.02
N GLU A 62 11.02 4.95 21.20
CA GLU A 62 9.69 4.55 21.70
C GLU A 62 8.87 5.74 22.21
N GLU A 63 9.50 6.73 22.83
CA GLU A 63 8.84 7.93 23.33
C GLU A 63 8.39 8.83 22.17
N ILE A 64 9.22 8.96 21.14
CA ILE A 64 8.86 9.69 19.90
C ILE A 64 7.65 9.03 19.22
N ALA A 65 7.60 7.69 19.21
CA ALA A 65 6.48 6.94 18.65
C ALA A 65 5.16 7.20 19.40
N LYS A 66 5.21 7.26 20.74
CA LYS A 66 4.06 7.61 21.58
C LYS A 66 3.63 9.07 21.37
N ALA A 67 4.58 10.01 21.34
CA ALA A 67 4.31 11.44 21.17
C ALA A 67 3.66 11.77 19.81
N VAL A 68 4.04 11.07 18.73
CA VAL A 68 3.51 11.29 17.38
C VAL A 68 2.35 10.33 17.04
N ASN A 69 1.98 9.46 18.00
CA ASN A 69 0.98 8.40 17.84
C ASN A 69 1.21 7.64 16.52
N CYS A 70 2.42 7.14 16.35
CA CYS A 70 2.87 6.39 15.19
C CYS A 70 3.54 5.09 15.64
N GLY A 71 3.52 4.06 14.79
CA GLY A 71 4.22 2.82 15.11
C GLY A 71 5.72 3.05 15.15
N VAL A 72 6.42 2.41 16.10
CA VAL A 72 7.89 2.48 16.28
C VAL A 72 8.63 2.22 14.96
N ALA A 73 8.16 1.27 14.15
CA ALA A 73 8.71 0.97 12.83
C ALA A 73 8.70 2.15 11.84
N THR A 74 7.78 3.11 12.01
CA THR A 74 7.71 4.33 11.19
C THR A 74 8.82 5.30 11.56
N VAL A 75 9.11 5.44 12.86
CA VAL A 75 10.22 6.27 13.36
C VAL A 75 11.55 5.73 12.83
N TYR A 76 11.79 4.42 12.90
CA TYR A 76 12.98 3.79 12.33
C TYR A 76 13.08 3.97 10.80
N ARG A 77 11.96 3.84 10.07
CA ARG A 77 11.94 4.06 8.62
C ARG A 77 12.27 5.51 8.23
N VAL A 78 11.75 6.48 8.98
CA VAL A 78 12.06 7.90 8.75
C VAL A 78 13.51 8.21 9.13
N ALA A 79 14.01 7.66 10.23
CA ALA A 79 15.40 7.84 10.67
C ALA A 79 16.43 7.28 9.68
N LYS A 80 16.11 6.22 8.92
CA LYS A 80 17.00 5.68 7.87
C LYS A 80 17.06 6.56 6.61
N VAL A 81 16.04 7.40 6.39
CA VAL A 81 15.90 8.24 5.20
C VAL A 81 16.45 9.65 5.43
N ILE A 82 16.59 10.05 6.71
CA ILE A 82 17.41 11.21 7.12
C ILE A 82 18.87 10.83 6.94
#